data_AF-A0A8C4DP67-F1
#
_entry.id   AF-A0A8C4DP67-F1
#
_cell.length_a   1.000
_cell.length_b   1.000
_cell.length_c   1.000
_cell.angle_alpha   90.00
_cell.angle_beta   90.00
_cell.angle_gamma   90.00
#
_symmetry.space_group_name_H-M   'P 1'
#
loop_
_entity.id
_entity.type
_entity.pdbx_description
1 polymer ?
#
loop_
_entity_poly.entity_id
_entity_poly.type
_entity_poly.pdbx_seq_one_letter_code
_entity_poly.pdbx_strand_id
1 'polypeptide(L)'
;MDHLLVLLLLLWSSVWWTSWPKTADQLLIAKLGGLEVLNGSKVHPEDRKGAELDYIKMFGEEWLKAGGGAQPGSEFTCQHPRYLSLIHKYGAPEEGELRKPKSFALKNQLLKITFVCPDDGERKPIEKKLPASMEVQKVKGLLYRLLKVPAADLKLTYTSLKKVGTEFEIDSDLKTLQFYSIEDGDQVLVRWS
;
A
#
# COMPACT_ATOMS: atom_id res chain seq x y z
N MET A 1 -38.30 -0.11 -20.75
CA MET A 1 -37.05 -0.02 -19.96
C MET A 1 -36.89 -1.29 -19.12
N ASP A 2 -36.85 -2.40 -19.85
CA ASP A 2 -35.98 -3.57 -19.75
C ASP A 2 -35.58 -4.13 -18.38
N HIS A 3 -36.44 -5.03 -17.90
CA HIS A 3 -36.15 -6.06 -16.90
C HIS A 3 -34.85 -6.85 -17.15
N LEU A 4 -34.34 -6.86 -18.38
CA LEU A 4 -33.10 -7.52 -18.78
C LEU A 4 -31.84 -6.81 -18.23
N LEU A 5 -31.88 -5.49 -18.03
CA LEU A 5 -30.77 -4.73 -17.44
C LEU A 5 -30.63 -5.01 -15.92
N VAL A 6 -31.73 -5.27 -15.23
CA VAL A 6 -31.72 -5.62 -13.80
C VAL A 6 -31.16 -7.03 -13.59
N LEU A 7 -31.49 -7.98 -14.47
CA LEU A 7 -30.97 -9.36 -14.42
C LEU A 7 -29.47 -9.45 -14.80
N LEU A 8 -29.01 -8.65 -15.76
CA LEU A 8 -27.59 -8.58 -16.13
C LEU A 8 -26.71 -7.97 -15.03
N LEU A 9 -27.23 -7.00 -14.27
CA LEU A 9 -26.53 -6.44 -13.10
C LEU A 9 -26.41 -7.45 -11.94
N LEU A 10 -27.38 -8.34 -11.78
CA LEU A 10 -27.38 -9.35 -10.72
C LEU A 10 -26.44 -10.53 -11.03
N LEU A 11 -26.29 -10.91 -12.30
CA LEU A 11 -25.48 -12.08 -12.70
C LEU A 11 -23.96 -11.85 -12.69
N TRP A 12 -23.50 -10.60 -12.62
CA TRP A 12 -22.07 -10.26 -12.44
C TRP A 12 -21.66 -9.95 -10.99
N SER A 13 -22.59 -10.05 -10.04
CA SER A 13 -22.37 -9.67 -8.63
C SER A 13 -21.75 -10.78 -7.76
N SER A 14 -21.66 -12.02 -8.23
CA SER A 14 -21.48 -13.19 -7.36
C SER A 14 -20.07 -13.43 -6.78
N VAL A 15 -19.07 -12.60 -7.09
CA VAL A 15 -17.67 -12.83 -6.66
C VAL A 15 -17.05 -11.65 -5.88
N TRP A 16 -17.76 -10.51 -5.77
CA TRP A 16 -17.25 -9.32 -5.06
C TRP A 16 -18.12 -8.89 -3.87
N TRP A 17 -19.18 -9.65 -3.55
CA TRP A 17 -20.08 -9.40 -2.43
C TRP A 17 -19.72 -10.23 -1.19
N THR A 18 -18.52 -10.01 -0.63
CA THR A 18 -18.20 -10.50 0.73
C THR A 18 -17.60 -9.44 1.64
N SER A 19 -17.76 -8.15 1.33
CA SER A 19 -17.39 -7.09 2.28
C SER A 19 -18.41 -5.93 2.32
N TRP A 20 -19.32 -6.06 3.30
CA TRP A 20 -20.10 -5.01 3.97
C TRP A 20 -21.29 -4.36 3.21
N PRO A 21 -22.53 -4.44 3.75
CA PRO A 21 -23.71 -3.78 3.17
C PRO A 21 -23.60 -2.24 3.11
N LYS A 22 -22.79 -1.63 3.99
CA LYS A 22 -22.52 -0.19 3.98
C LYS A 22 -21.85 0.26 2.68
N THR A 23 -21.01 -0.56 2.06
CA THR A 23 -20.31 -0.20 0.82
C THR A 23 -21.26 -0.10 -0.36
N ALA A 24 -22.27 -0.97 -0.43
CA ALA A 24 -23.25 -0.97 -1.52
C ALA A 24 -24.16 0.26 -1.48
N ASP A 25 -24.62 0.65 -0.29
CA ASP A 25 -25.43 1.85 -0.09
C ASP A 25 -24.67 3.12 -0.51
N GLN A 26 -23.39 3.22 -0.11
CA GLN A 26 -22.52 4.33 -0.51
C GLN A 26 -22.29 4.36 -2.03
N LEU A 27 -22.11 3.20 -2.67
CA LEU A 27 -22.00 3.11 -4.12
C LEU A 27 -23.28 3.57 -4.84
N LEU A 28 -24.45 3.22 -4.32
CA LEU A 28 -25.73 3.68 -4.85
C LEU A 28 -25.87 5.20 -4.72
N ILE A 29 -25.54 5.76 -3.54
CA ILE A 29 -25.54 7.21 -3.30
C ILE A 29 -24.60 7.94 -4.27
N ALA A 30 -23.40 7.40 -4.53
CA ALA A 30 -22.45 7.99 -5.45
C ALA A 30 -22.89 7.90 -6.92
N LYS A 31 -23.39 6.73 -7.35
CA LYS A 31 -23.83 6.50 -8.75
C LYS A 31 -25.15 7.19 -9.09
N LEU A 32 -26.03 7.43 -8.11
CA LEU A 32 -27.36 8.02 -8.31
C LEU A 32 -27.44 9.41 -7.68
N GLY A 33 -27.06 10.45 -8.41
CA GLY A 33 -26.98 11.82 -7.88
C GLY A 33 -28.31 12.44 -7.42
N GLY A 34 -29.43 11.91 -7.90
CA GLY A 34 -30.78 12.31 -7.49
C GLY A 34 -31.34 11.52 -6.31
N LEU A 35 -30.57 10.60 -5.70
CA LEU A 35 -31.07 9.73 -4.64
C LEU A 35 -31.22 10.47 -3.30
N GLU A 36 -32.44 10.84 -2.93
CA GLU A 36 -32.72 11.59 -1.69
C GLU A 36 -32.96 10.70 -0.48
N VAL A 37 -33.50 9.50 -0.68
CA VAL A 37 -33.85 8.55 0.38
C VAL A 37 -33.37 7.16 -0.04
N LEU A 38 -32.63 6.50 0.86
CA LEU A 38 -32.17 5.13 0.68
C LEU A 38 -32.53 4.32 1.94
N ASN A 39 -33.16 3.16 1.77
CA ASN A 39 -33.57 2.29 2.88
C ASN A 39 -34.38 3.01 3.98
N GLY A 40 -35.24 3.94 3.58
CA GLY A 40 -36.08 4.74 4.50
C GLY A 40 -35.33 5.86 5.24
N SER A 41 -34.04 6.06 4.96
CA SER A 41 -33.22 7.12 5.56
C SER A 41 -32.89 8.19 4.53
N LYS A 42 -32.94 9.47 4.95
CA LYS A 42 -32.57 10.59 4.08
C LYS A 42 -31.06 10.60 3.85
N VAL A 43 -30.64 10.78 2.59
CA VAL A 43 -29.23 10.91 2.23
C VAL A 43 -28.80 12.34 2.55
N HIS A 44 -27.91 12.52 3.52
CA HIS A 44 -27.39 13.83 3.86
C HIS A 44 -26.34 14.28 2.84
N PRO A 45 -26.18 15.61 2.61
CA PRO A 45 -25.17 16.13 1.71
C PRO A 45 -23.74 15.69 2.06
N GLU A 46 -23.44 15.55 3.35
CA GLU A 46 -22.13 15.09 3.84
C GLU A 46 -21.87 13.62 3.49
N ASP A 47 -22.86 12.75 3.73
CA ASP A 47 -22.80 11.34 3.34
C ASP A 47 -22.62 11.19 1.84
N ARG A 48 -23.35 11.99 1.05
CA ARG A 48 -23.20 11.99 -0.42
C ARG A 48 -21.82 12.44 -0.84
N LYS A 49 -21.28 13.49 -0.22
CA LYS A 49 -19.93 13.98 -0.52
C LYS A 49 -18.89 12.89 -0.21
N GLY A 50 -19.01 12.23 0.94
CA GLY A 50 -18.16 11.08 1.31
C GLY A 50 -18.25 9.96 0.29
N ALA A 51 -19.47 9.52 -0.03
CA ALA A 51 -19.75 8.49 -1.03
C ALA A 51 -19.14 8.80 -2.40
N GLU A 52 -19.33 10.04 -2.88
CA GLU A 52 -18.81 10.49 -4.17
C GLU A 52 -17.27 10.49 -4.20
N LEU A 53 -16.61 10.95 -3.14
CA LEU A 53 -15.14 10.95 -3.04
C LEU A 53 -14.59 9.52 -2.94
N ASP A 54 -15.20 8.68 -2.12
CA ASP A 54 -14.81 7.26 -1.99
C ASP A 54 -14.98 6.52 -3.32
N TYR A 55 -16.05 6.81 -4.05
CA TYR A 55 -16.30 6.27 -5.37
C TYR A 55 -15.23 6.68 -6.40
N ILE A 56 -14.84 7.96 -6.42
CA ILE A 56 -13.72 8.44 -7.25
C ILE A 56 -12.44 7.67 -6.89
N LYS A 57 -12.10 7.59 -5.60
CA LYS A 57 -10.90 6.90 -5.15
C LYS A 57 -10.90 5.41 -5.50
N MET A 58 -12.05 4.75 -5.38
CA MET A 58 -12.19 3.31 -5.60
C MET A 58 -11.97 2.91 -7.05
N PHE A 59 -12.48 3.69 -8.01
CA PHE A 59 -12.46 3.35 -9.44
C PHE A 59 -11.44 4.16 -10.26
N GLY A 60 -10.58 4.96 -9.61
CA GLY A 60 -9.60 5.77 -10.32
C GLY A 60 -8.56 4.98 -11.12
N GLU A 61 -8.13 3.81 -10.63
CA GLU A 61 -7.24 2.93 -11.40
C GLU A 61 -7.90 2.40 -12.67
N GLU A 62 -9.18 2.04 -12.60
CA GLU A 62 -9.97 1.55 -13.73
C GLU A 62 -10.22 2.67 -14.74
N TRP A 63 -10.51 3.88 -14.26
CA TRP A 63 -10.63 5.06 -15.10
C TRP A 63 -9.34 5.40 -15.85
N LEU A 64 -8.18 5.37 -15.16
CA LEU A 64 -6.88 5.59 -15.79
C LEU A 64 -6.58 4.53 -16.86
N LYS A 65 -6.83 3.24 -16.55
CA LYS A 65 -6.67 2.15 -17.54
C LYS A 65 -7.60 2.30 -18.74
N ALA A 66 -8.79 2.85 -18.54
CA ALA A 66 -9.76 3.08 -19.59
C ALA A 66 -9.42 4.27 -20.49
N GLY A 67 -8.33 5.02 -20.27
CA GLY A 67 -7.94 6.19 -21.08
C GLY A 67 -8.02 7.53 -20.34
N GLY A 68 -8.40 7.51 -19.06
CA GLY A 68 -8.33 8.66 -18.17
C GLY A 68 -9.12 9.87 -18.67
N GLY A 69 -8.49 11.06 -18.60
CA GLY A 69 -9.11 12.34 -18.96
C GLY A 69 -9.21 12.63 -20.46
N ALA A 70 -8.58 11.83 -21.33
CA ALA A 70 -8.59 12.06 -22.77
C ALA A 70 -9.87 11.50 -23.41
N GLN A 71 -10.14 10.20 -23.22
CA GLN A 71 -11.41 9.53 -23.54
C GLN A 71 -11.49 8.21 -22.76
N PRO A 72 -12.30 8.11 -21.69
CA PRO A 72 -12.52 6.82 -21.04
C PRO A 72 -13.27 5.87 -21.98
N GLY A 73 -12.89 4.60 -21.97
CA GLY A 73 -13.51 3.55 -22.76
C GLY A 73 -15.02 3.47 -22.54
N SER A 74 -15.73 3.04 -23.59
CA SER A 74 -17.19 2.90 -23.57
C SER A 74 -17.68 2.01 -22.42
N GLU A 75 -16.96 0.92 -22.14
CA GLU A 75 -17.28 -0.01 -21.05
C GLU A 75 -17.22 0.66 -19.67
N PHE A 76 -16.17 1.43 -19.39
CA PHE A 76 -16.05 2.17 -18.12
C PHE A 76 -17.16 3.21 -17.98
N THR A 77 -17.45 3.95 -19.06
CA THR A 77 -18.49 4.99 -19.04
C THR A 77 -19.89 4.40 -18.81
N CYS A 78 -20.18 3.23 -19.38
CA CYS A 78 -21.43 2.51 -19.12
C CYS A 78 -21.55 2.04 -17.67
N GLN A 79 -20.48 1.51 -17.08
CA GLN A 79 -20.48 1.06 -15.69
C GLN A 79 -20.47 2.23 -14.68
N HIS A 80 -19.86 3.36 -15.05
CA HIS A 80 -19.60 4.50 -14.18
C HIS A 80 -20.12 5.83 -14.77
N PRO A 81 -21.44 5.96 -15.00
CA PRO A 81 -22.02 7.07 -15.77
C PRO A 81 -21.80 8.45 -15.16
N ARG A 82 -21.69 8.53 -13.82
CA ARG A 82 -21.44 9.80 -13.12
C ARG A 82 -19.96 10.12 -12.92
N TYR A 83 -19.04 9.21 -13.23
CA TYR A 83 -17.64 9.35 -12.84
C TYR A 83 -16.99 10.61 -13.42
N LEU A 84 -17.17 10.87 -14.71
CA LEU A 84 -16.67 12.09 -15.34
C LEU A 84 -17.22 13.38 -14.71
N SER A 85 -18.51 13.39 -14.38
CA SER A 85 -19.13 14.55 -13.69
C SER A 85 -18.54 14.78 -12.31
N LEU A 86 -18.15 13.71 -11.61
CA LEU A 86 -17.54 13.77 -10.28
C LEU A 86 -16.08 14.22 -10.36
N ILE A 87 -15.33 13.74 -11.35
CA ILE A 87 -13.97 14.21 -11.65
C ILE A 87 -13.97 15.71 -11.99
N HIS A 88 -14.93 16.18 -12.79
CA HIS A 88 -15.07 17.62 -13.07
C HIS A 88 -15.43 18.43 -11.82
N LYS A 89 -16.20 17.84 -10.89
CA LYS A 89 -16.65 18.51 -9.66
C LYS A 89 -15.57 18.58 -8.57
N TYR A 90 -14.79 17.52 -8.38
CA TYR A 90 -13.84 17.38 -7.28
C TYR A 90 -12.37 17.38 -7.71
N GLY A 91 -12.09 17.35 -9.01
CA GLY A 91 -10.76 17.21 -9.58
C GLY A 91 -10.46 15.76 -9.97
N ALA A 92 -9.59 15.59 -10.97
CA ALA A 92 -8.98 14.30 -11.24
C ALA A 92 -8.04 13.97 -10.07
N PRO A 93 -8.13 12.77 -9.48
CA PRO A 93 -7.16 12.35 -8.48
C PRO A 93 -5.76 12.38 -9.12
N GLU A 94 -4.76 12.88 -8.39
CA GLU A 94 -3.39 12.86 -8.89
C GLU A 94 -2.97 11.42 -9.20
N GLU A 95 -2.26 11.18 -10.30
CA GLU A 95 -1.79 9.82 -10.67
C GLU A 95 -0.99 9.14 -9.55
N GLY A 96 -0.39 9.93 -8.65
CA GLY A 96 0.31 9.49 -7.44
C GLY A 96 -0.61 8.98 -6.32
N GLU A 97 -1.85 9.48 -6.22
CA GLU A 97 -2.83 9.06 -5.20
C GLU A 97 -3.66 7.84 -5.61
N LEU A 98 -3.81 7.61 -6.92
CA LEU A 98 -4.60 6.48 -7.46
C LEU A 98 -3.84 5.20 -7.64
N ARG A 99 -2.51 5.27 -7.75
CA ARG A 99 -1.71 4.07 -7.60
C ARG A 99 -1.89 3.64 -6.16
N LYS A 100 -2.72 2.62 -5.92
CA LYS A 100 -2.61 1.87 -4.66
C LYS A 100 -1.11 1.64 -4.48
N PRO A 101 -0.51 1.99 -3.32
CA PRO A 101 0.84 1.54 -3.03
C PRO A 101 0.76 0.06 -3.30
N LYS A 102 1.44 -0.41 -4.35
CA LYS A 102 1.33 -1.80 -4.79
C LYS A 102 1.42 -2.57 -3.50
N SER A 103 0.38 -3.33 -3.17
CA SER A 103 0.47 -4.35 -2.16
C SER A 103 1.41 -5.40 -2.76
N PHE A 104 2.66 -5.02 -2.94
CA PHE A 104 3.79 -5.85 -3.29
C PHE A 104 3.92 -6.71 -2.08
N ALA A 105 3.18 -7.81 -2.04
CA ALA A 105 3.43 -8.99 -1.23
C ALA A 105 4.27 -8.69 0.02
N LEU A 106 3.81 -7.79 0.92
CA LEU A 106 4.67 -7.23 1.97
C LEU A 106 5.13 -8.34 2.93
N LYS A 107 4.37 -9.45 2.94
CA LYS A 107 4.67 -10.66 3.68
C LYS A 107 5.88 -11.44 3.13
N ASN A 108 6.30 -11.23 1.88
CA ASN A 108 7.35 -12.03 1.21
C ASN A 108 8.51 -11.21 0.62
N GLN A 109 8.58 -9.90 0.82
CA GLN A 109 9.74 -9.13 0.35
C GLN A 109 10.97 -9.46 1.22
N LEU A 110 11.88 -10.26 0.65
CA LEU A 110 13.21 -10.51 1.20
C LEU A 110 14.16 -9.41 0.71
N LEU A 111 14.72 -8.66 1.65
CA LEU A 111 15.77 -7.69 1.44
C LEU A 111 17.12 -8.40 1.47
N LYS A 112 17.93 -8.24 0.42
CA LYS A 112 19.36 -8.56 0.45
C LYS A 112 20.07 -7.47 1.26
N ILE A 113 20.56 -7.84 2.43
CA ILE A 113 21.32 -6.96 3.33
C ILE A 113 22.74 -7.47 3.45
N THR A 114 23.70 -6.56 3.37
CA THR A 114 25.12 -6.85 3.56
C THR A 114 25.55 -6.37 4.94
N PHE A 115 25.95 -7.30 5.80
CA PHE A 115 26.49 -7.00 7.12
C PHE A 115 28.01 -6.78 7.03
N VAL A 116 28.47 -5.61 7.44
CA VAL A 116 29.88 -5.21 7.43
C VAL A 116 30.35 -5.00 8.86
N CYS A 117 31.51 -5.54 9.22
CA CYS A 117 32.13 -5.32 10.52
C CYS A 117 33.29 -4.32 10.34
N PRO A 118 33.06 -3.00 10.44
CA PRO A 118 34.07 -2.00 10.13
C PRO A 118 35.30 -2.09 11.05
N ASP A 119 35.10 -2.53 12.29
CA ASP A 119 36.14 -2.64 13.31
C ASP A 119 36.94 -3.97 13.23
N ASP A 120 36.49 -4.90 12.38
CA ASP A 120 37.11 -6.21 12.14
C ASP A 120 37.44 -6.35 10.65
N GLY A 121 38.49 -5.64 10.21
CA GLY A 121 38.85 -5.47 8.79
C GLY A 121 39.26 -6.76 8.05
N GLU A 122 39.61 -7.82 8.78
CA GLU A 122 39.88 -9.14 8.19
C GLU A 122 38.60 -9.91 7.86
N ARG A 123 37.47 -9.51 8.45
CA ARG A 123 36.21 -10.23 8.31
C ARG A 123 35.46 -9.81 7.05
N LYS A 124 35.23 -10.79 6.18
CA LYS A 124 34.46 -10.59 4.96
C LYS A 124 33.01 -10.19 5.27
N PRO A 125 32.43 -9.23 4.52
CA PRO A 125 31.03 -8.89 4.62
C PRO A 125 30.12 -10.12 4.45
N ILE A 126 29.04 -10.18 5.22
CA ILE A 126 28.10 -11.29 5.22
C ILE A 126 26.82 -10.84 4.53
N GLU A 127 26.50 -11.43 3.38
CA GLU A 127 25.20 -11.20 2.73
C GLU A 127 24.13 -12.14 3.29
N LYS A 128 22.95 -11.59 3.62
CA LYS A 128 21.76 -12.37 3.98
C LYS A 128 20.51 -11.78 3.36
N LYS A 129 19.57 -12.68 3.04
CA LYS A 129 18.21 -12.31 2.61
C LYS A 129 17.29 -12.39 3.82
N LEU A 130 16.75 -11.25 4.24
CA LEU A 130 15.89 -11.14 5.43
C LEU A 130 14.54 -10.51 5.06
N PRO A 131 13.43 -10.96 5.66
CA PRO A 131 12.14 -10.28 5.46
C PRO A 131 12.20 -8.84 5.97
N ALA A 132 11.60 -7.89 5.24
CA ALA A 132 11.50 -6.50 5.71
C ALA A 132 10.77 -6.36 7.06
N SER A 133 9.86 -7.29 7.35
CA SER A 133 9.12 -7.39 8.61
C SER A 133 9.91 -7.99 9.78
N MET A 134 11.16 -8.41 9.58
CA MET A 134 11.98 -9.01 10.63
C MET A 134 12.36 -7.95 11.69
N GLU A 135 12.10 -8.26 12.96
CA GLU A 135 12.51 -7.43 14.09
C GLU A 135 14.03 -7.44 14.29
N VAL A 136 14.57 -6.30 14.71
CA VAL A 136 16.00 -6.11 14.99
C VAL A 136 16.52 -7.12 16.01
N GLN A 137 15.72 -7.49 17.03
CA GLN A 137 16.08 -8.55 17.99
C GLN A 137 16.42 -9.88 17.29
N LYS A 138 15.64 -10.25 16.28
CA LYS A 138 15.85 -11.49 15.51
C LYS A 138 17.08 -11.37 14.60
N VAL A 139 17.35 -10.18 14.08
CA VAL A 139 18.57 -9.88 13.31
C VAL A 139 19.82 -10.01 14.19
N LYS A 140 19.81 -9.42 15.38
CA LYS A 140 20.89 -9.60 16.38
C LYS A 140 21.07 -11.07 16.78
N GLY A 141 19.97 -11.81 16.95
CA GLY A 141 20.03 -13.26 17.19
C GLY A 141 20.64 -14.07 16.04
N LEU A 142 20.41 -13.66 14.78
CA LEU A 142 21.09 -14.23 13.62
C LEU A 142 22.59 -13.89 13.63
N LEU A 143 22.94 -12.64 13.90
CA LEU A 143 24.32 -12.18 13.97
C LEU A 143 25.09 -12.86 15.10
N TYR A 144 24.49 -13.09 16.28
CA TYR A 144 25.08 -13.88 17.35
C TYR A 144 25.49 -15.29 16.86
N ARG A 145 24.65 -15.95 16.07
CA ARG A 145 24.97 -17.30 15.56
C ARG A 145 26.14 -17.29 14.58
N LEU A 146 26.29 -16.21 13.81
CA LEU A 146 27.31 -16.04 12.77
C LEU A 146 28.65 -15.51 13.31
N LEU A 147 28.59 -14.55 14.23
CA LEU A 147 29.74 -13.83 14.76
C LEU A 147 30.21 -14.34 16.12
N LYS A 148 29.35 -15.08 16.84
CA LYS A 148 29.56 -15.52 18.24
C LYS A 148 29.72 -14.38 19.25
N VAL A 149 29.24 -13.19 18.90
CA VAL A 149 29.22 -11.99 19.77
C VAL A 149 27.82 -11.85 20.39
N PRO A 150 27.70 -11.75 21.73
CA PRO A 150 26.40 -11.64 22.42
C PRO A 150 25.51 -10.55 21.82
N ALA A 151 24.21 -10.84 21.67
CA ALA A 151 23.27 -9.91 21.04
C ALA A 151 23.15 -8.57 21.77
N ALA A 152 23.39 -8.56 23.09
CA ALA A 152 23.34 -7.35 23.92
C ALA A 152 24.49 -6.37 23.60
N ASP A 153 25.63 -6.89 23.16
CA ASP A 153 26.83 -6.10 22.90
C ASP A 153 26.84 -5.55 21.46
N LEU A 154 25.96 -6.07 20.59
CA LEU A 154 25.83 -5.66 19.20
C LEU A 154 25.17 -4.28 19.09
N LYS A 155 25.89 -3.35 18.47
CA LYS A 155 25.41 -2.04 18.01
C LYS A 155 25.31 -2.06 16.50
N LEU A 156 24.13 -1.73 15.98
CA LEU A 156 23.83 -1.77 14.56
C LEU A 156 23.59 -0.35 14.04
N THR A 157 24.25 0.01 12.96
CA THR A 157 23.92 1.17 12.15
C THR A 157 23.71 0.72 10.71
N TYR A 158 23.08 1.54 9.87
CA TYR A 158 22.96 1.23 8.45
C TYR A 158 23.31 2.43 7.58
N THR A 159 23.76 2.14 6.37
CA THR A 159 23.99 3.12 5.31
C THR A 159 23.14 2.74 4.11
N SER A 160 22.49 3.73 3.51
CA SER A 160 21.72 3.53 2.29
C SER A 160 22.56 3.83 1.07
N LEU A 161 22.36 3.06 0.00
CA LEU A 161 22.99 3.31 -1.31
C LEU A 161 22.69 4.72 -1.86
N LYS A 162 21.55 5.31 -1.47
CA LYS A 162 21.12 6.65 -1.88
C LYS A 162 21.83 7.79 -1.13
N LYS A 163 22.44 7.49 0.03
CA LYS A 163 23.13 8.47 0.90
C LYS A 163 24.45 7.88 1.42
N VAL A 164 25.38 7.70 0.49
CA VAL A 164 26.73 7.21 0.80
C VAL A 164 27.40 8.13 1.82
N GLY A 165 27.90 7.55 2.91
CA GLY A 165 28.62 8.27 3.97
C GLY A 165 27.76 8.77 5.14
N THR A 166 26.43 8.58 5.10
CA THR A 166 25.57 8.85 6.27
C THR A 166 25.17 7.55 6.93
N GLU A 167 25.58 7.37 8.19
CA GLU A 167 25.13 6.25 9.02
C GLU A 167 23.88 6.64 9.82
N PHE A 168 22.93 5.71 9.88
CA PHE A 168 21.70 5.85 10.66
C PHE A 168 21.67 4.78 11.75
N GLU A 169 21.31 5.17 12.96
CA GLU A 169 21.28 4.28 14.12
C GLU A 169 20.04 3.36 14.11
N ILE A 170 20.25 2.10 14.49
CA ILE A 170 19.18 1.14 14.76
C ILE A 170 19.05 0.98 16.28
N ASP A 171 18.18 1.80 16.86
CA ASP A 171 18.07 2.07 18.30
C ASP A 171 17.13 1.14 19.08
N SER A 172 16.29 0.34 18.40
CA SER A 172 15.23 -0.42 19.05
C SER A 172 15.09 -1.84 18.50
N ASP A 173 15.25 -2.82 19.40
CA ASP A 173 15.17 -4.26 19.10
C ASP A 173 13.77 -4.73 18.67
N LEU A 174 12.71 -4.04 19.13
CA LEU A 174 11.31 -4.37 18.83
C LEU A 174 10.82 -3.80 17.50
N LYS A 175 11.64 -3.01 16.82
CA LYS A 175 11.27 -2.43 15.52
C LYS A 175 11.77 -3.30 14.38
N THR A 176 11.12 -3.20 13.23
CA THR A 176 11.42 -4.00 12.05
C THR A 176 12.42 -3.30 11.14
N LEU A 177 13.07 -4.03 10.25
CA LEU A 177 13.94 -3.45 9.21
C LEU A 177 13.18 -2.42 8.35
N GLN A 178 11.90 -2.68 8.06
CA GLN A 178 11.02 -1.75 7.35
C GLN A 178 10.80 -0.43 8.11
N PHE A 179 10.71 -0.45 9.45
CA PHE A 179 10.56 0.77 10.24
C PHE A 179 11.72 1.75 10.00
N TYR A 180 12.94 1.21 9.90
CA TYR A 180 14.14 1.99 9.59
C TYR A 180 14.29 2.30 8.10
N SER A 181 13.29 2.00 7.27
CA SER A 181 13.33 2.23 5.82
C SER A 181 14.56 1.60 5.14
N ILE A 182 15.02 0.45 5.64
CA ILE A 182 16.12 -0.32 5.04
C ILE A 182 15.60 -0.94 3.74
N GLU A 183 16.34 -0.73 2.65
CA GLU A 183 16.00 -1.20 1.31
C GLU A 183 16.89 -2.38 0.86
N ASP A 184 16.55 -2.96 -0.29
CA ASP A 184 17.35 -4.04 -0.90
C ASP A 184 18.72 -3.49 -1.35
N GLY A 185 19.80 -4.14 -0.93
CA GLY A 185 21.18 -3.75 -1.24
C GLY A 185 21.83 -2.81 -0.22
N ASP A 186 21.09 -2.34 0.79
CA ASP A 186 21.65 -1.52 1.87
C ASP A 186 22.64 -2.31 2.74
N GLN A 187 23.52 -1.57 3.40
CA GLN A 187 24.56 -2.14 4.25
C GLN A 187 24.27 -1.85 5.73
N VAL A 188 24.32 -2.90 6.55
CA VAL A 188 24.23 -2.79 8.00
C VAL A 188 25.63 -2.96 8.58
N LEU A 189 26.10 -1.93 9.28
CA LEU A 189 27.36 -1.96 9.98
C LEU A 189 27.13 -2.54 11.38
N VAL A 190 27.95 -3.53 11.72
CA VAL A 190 27.88 -4.28 12.97
C VAL A 190 29.11 -3.93 13.79
N ARG A 191 28.90 -3.27 14.91
CA ARG A 191 29.93 -2.96 15.91
C ARG A 191 29.58 -3.64 17.22
N TRP A 192 30.57 -3.86 18.07
CA TRP A 192 30.37 -4.41 19.41
C TRP A 192 31.36 -3.80 20.40
N SER A 193 30.94 -3.74 21.66
CA SER A 193 31.73 -3.20 22.77
C SER A 193 31.58 -4.07 23.99
#